data_AF-A0A3D2B0T7-F1
#
_entry.id   AF-A0A3D2B0T7-F1
#
_cell.length_a   1.000
_cell.length_b   1.000
_cell.length_c   1.000
_cell.angle_alpha   90.00
_cell.angle_beta   90.00
_cell.angle_gamma   90.00
#
_symmetry.space_group_name_H-M   'P 1'
#
loop_
_entity.id
_entity.type
_entity.pdbx_description
1 polymer ?
#
loop_
_entity_poly.entity_id
_entity_poly.type
_entity_poly.pdbx_seq_one_letter_code
_entity_poly.pdbx_strand_id
1 'polypeptide(L)' 'DVQLKRFIGSPTIRIDGIDIEGPVAETRGYAYGCRVYADGTRTAGWPSVNQVRRALQRERRN' A
#
# COMPACT_ATOMS: atom_id res chain seq x y z
N ASP A 1 4.01 10.59 15.90
CA ASP A 1 4.24 10.72 14.45
C ASP A 1 3.68 9.61 13.58
N VAL A 2 4.10 8.35 13.77
CA VAL A 2 3.71 7.22 12.89
C VAL A 2 2.19 6.97 12.86
N GLN A 3 1.52 7.08 14.01
CA GLN A 3 0.07 6.93 14.13
C GLN A 3 -0.68 8.11 13.49
N LEU A 4 -0.21 9.34 13.69
CA LEU A 4 -0.81 10.55 13.13
C LEU A 4 -0.81 10.53 11.59
N LYS A 5 0.30 10.05 10.99
CA LYS A 5 0.45 9.93 9.54
C LYS A 5 -0.12 8.62 8.98
N ARG A 6 -0.66 7.76 9.85
CA ARG A 6 -1.07 6.38 9.53
C ARG A 6 0.00 5.65 8.72
N PHE A 7 1.26 5.80 9.12
CA PHE A 7 2.38 5.31 8.35
C PHE A 7 2.59 3.82 8.62
N ILE A 8 2.34 3.00 7.60
CA ILE A 8 2.42 1.54 7.69
C ILE A 8 3.78 0.97 7.22
N GLY A 9 4.75 1.86 6.98
CA GLY A 9 6.11 1.52 6.55
C GLY A 9 6.50 2.08 5.18
N SER A 10 7.77 2.01 4.82
CA SER A 10 8.33 2.54 3.57
C SER A 10 8.51 1.45 2.50
N PRO A 11 8.12 1.69 1.24
CA PRO A 11 7.34 2.83 0.78
C PRO A 11 5.87 2.66 1.18
N THR A 12 5.17 3.76 1.52
CA THR A 12 3.70 3.81 1.58
C THR A 12 3.21 4.63 0.40
N ILE A 13 2.37 4.01 -0.44
CA ILE A 13 1.83 4.64 -1.65
C ILE A 13 0.31 4.64 -1.51
N ARG A 14 -0.29 5.83 -1.59
CA ARG A 14 -1.74 6.03 -1.52
C ARG A 14 -2.24 6.67 -2.81
N ILE A 15 -3.36 6.17 -3.31
CA ILE A 15 -4.13 6.75 -4.41
C ILE A 15 -5.45 7.20 -3.79
N ASP A 16 -5.76 8.49 -3.91
CA ASP A 16 -6.95 9.11 -3.31
C ASP A 16 -7.10 8.82 -1.81
N GLY A 17 -5.96 8.77 -1.10
CA GLY A 17 -5.90 8.49 0.34
C GLY A 17 -5.93 7.00 0.72
N ILE A 18 -6.20 6.09 -0.22
CA ILE A 18 -6.28 4.64 0.01
C ILE A 18 -4.95 3.98 -0.39
N ASP A 19 -4.42 3.11 0.46
CA ASP A 19 -3.21 2.35 0.14
C ASP A 19 -3.43 1.46 -1.11
N ILE A 20 -2.36 1.20 -1.86
CA ILE A 20 -2.45 0.33 -3.04
C ILE A 20 -2.93 -1.08 -2.71
N GLU A 21 -2.60 -1.60 -1.52
CA GLU A 21 -3.07 -2.90 -1.01
C GLU A 21 -4.53 -2.83 -0.51
N GLY A 22 -5.15 -1.65 -0.56
CA GLY A 22 -6.52 -1.38 -0.15
C GLY A 22 -6.65 -0.97 1.32
N PRO A 23 -7.89 -0.75 1.81
CA PRO A 23 -8.13 -0.30 3.18
C PRO A 23 -7.60 -1.25 4.26
N VAL A 24 -7.50 -2.55 3.94
CA VAL A 24 -6.97 -3.57 4.85
C VAL A 24 -5.49 -3.37 5.19
N ALA A 25 -4.74 -2.61 4.39
CA ALA A 25 -3.34 -2.33 4.67
C ALA A 25 -3.15 -1.63 6.03
N GLU A 26 -4.10 -0.78 6.44
CA GLU A 26 -4.02 -0.04 7.70
C GLU A 26 -4.25 -0.93 8.93
N THR A 27 -4.78 -2.14 8.78
CA THR A 27 -4.98 -3.08 9.90
C THR A 27 -3.69 -3.79 10.32
N ARG A 28 -2.62 -3.70 9.52
CA ARG A 28 -1.32 -4.31 9.82
C ARG A 28 -0.52 -3.54 10.89
N GLY A 29 -1.02 -2.39 11.32
CA GLY A 29 -0.40 -1.53 12.33
C GLY A 29 0.56 -0.50 11.72
N TYR A 30 0.90 0.49 12.53
CA TYR A 30 1.77 1.60 12.13
C TYR A 30 3.17 1.42 12.69
N ALA A 31 4.19 1.44 11.83
CA ALA A 31 5.58 1.24 12.23
C ALA A 31 6.54 1.96 11.29
N TYR A 32 7.69 2.36 11.83
CA TYR A 32 8.85 2.75 11.03
C TYR A 32 9.58 1.48 10.59
N GLY A 33 9.21 0.95 9.43
CA GLY A 33 9.81 -0.26 8.87
C GLY A 33 9.70 -0.29 7.36
N CYS A 34 10.40 -1.22 6.72
CA CYS A 34 10.30 -1.45 5.28
C CYS A 34 9.08 -2.33 4.96
N ARG A 35 8.39 -2.03 3.87
CA ARG A 35 7.30 -2.83 3.31
C ARG A 35 7.80 -3.69 2.16
N VAL A 36 7.17 -4.84 2.02
CA VAL A 36 7.30 -5.71 0.85
C VAL A 36 5.93 -5.95 0.26
N TYR A 37 5.88 -6.04 -1.07
CA TYR A 37 4.68 -6.22 -1.85
C TYR A 37 4.71 -7.59 -2.51
N ALA A 38 3.62 -8.33 -2.42
CA ALA A 38 3.48 -9.61 -3.10
C ALA A 38 3.28 -9.40 -4.60
N ASP A 39 4.12 -10.02 -5.42
CA ASP A 39 4.01 -10.05 -6.88
C ASP A 39 4.08 -11.51 -7.36
N GLY A 40 2.90 -12.16 -7.36
CA GLY A 40 2.80 -13.60 -7.60
C GLY A 40 3.47 -14.41 -6.49
N THR A 41 4.45 -15.24 -6.86
CA THR A 41 5.22 -16.07 -5.92
C THR A 41 6.43 -15.35 -5.31
N ARG A 42 6.67 -14.09 -5.69
CA ARG A 42 7.80 -13.29 -5.22
C ARG A 42 7.34 -12.13 -4.38
N THR A 43 8.26 -11.58 -3.59
CA THR A 43 8.09 -10.31 -2.89
C THR A 43 9.05 -9.28 -3.47
N ALA A 44 8.64 -8.01 -3.48
CA ALA A 44 9.43 -6.89 -3.96
C ALA A 44 9.34 -5.71 -3.00
N GLY A 45 10.39 -4.88 -2.93
CA GLY A 45 10.38 -3.64 -2.13
C GLY A 45 9.50 -2.53 -2.71
N TRP A 46 9.00 -2.72 -3.93
CA TRP A 46 8.11 -1.81 -4.63
C TRP A 46 6.93 -2.60 -5.22
N PRO A 47 5.75 -1.98 -5.35
CA PRO A 47 4.64 -2.63 -6.02
C PRO A 47 4.89 -2.78 -7.52
N SER A 48 4.32 -3.83 -8.09
CA SER A 48 4.31 -4.00 -9.54
C SER A 48 3.37 -3.00 -10.20
N VAL A 49 3.65 -2.69 -11.47
CA VAL A 49 2.81 -1.80 -12.28
C VAL A 49 1.35 -2.29 -12.31
N ASN A 50 1.13 -3.60 -12.29
CA ASN A 50 -0.20 -4.19 -12.28
C ASN A 50 -0.94 -3.92 -10.96
N GLN A 51 -0.25 -3.91 -9.81
CA GLN A 51 -0.85 -3.52 -8.53
C GLN A 51 -1.30 -2.05 -8.56
N VAL A 52 -0.46 -1.16 -9.09
CA VAL A 52 -0.80 0.27 -9.22
C VAL A 52 -1.99 0.46 -10.15
N ARG A 53 -2.02 -0.21 -11.32
CA ARG A 53 -3.17 -0.15 -12.24
C ARG A 53 -4.47 -0.63 -11.60
N ARG A 54 -4.43 -1.73 -10.83
CA ARG A 54 -5.62 -2.23 -10.13
C ARG A 54 -6.11 -1.25 -9.07
N ALA A 55 -5.20 -0.64 -8.32
CA ALA A 55 -5.56 0.38 -7.33
C ALA A 55 -6.23 1.60 -8.01
N LEU A 56 -5.66 2.11 -9.11
CA LEU A 56 -6.27 3.19 -9.90
C LEU A 56 -7.67 2.81 -10.43
N GLN A 57 -7.85 1.58 -10.92
CA GLN A 57 -9.14 1.11 -11.43
C GLN A 57 -10.19 0.95 -10.31
N ARG A 58 -9.76 0.54 -9.12
CA ARG A 58 -10.62 0.41 -7.94
C ARG A 58 -11.14 1.78 -7.50
N GLU A 59 -10.26 2.78 -7.38
CA GLU A 59 -10.66 4.10 -6.91
C GLU A 59 -11.45 4.90 -7.95
N ARG A 60 -11.23 4.69 -9.25
CA ARG A 60 -12.08 5.28 -10.30
C ARG A 60 -13.54 4.81 -10.27
N ARG A 61 -13.84 3.71 -9.57
CA ARG A 61 -15.19 3.12 -9.49
C ARG A 61 -15.94 3.54 -8.21
N ASN A 62 -15.23 4.10 -7.23
CA ASN A 62 -15.79 4.64 -6.00
C ASN A 62 -16.20 6.11 -6.19
#